data_AF-A0A7C4VEC7-F1
#
_entry.id   AF-A0A7C4VEC7-F1
#
_cell.length_a   1.000
_cell.length_b   1.000
_cell.length_c   1.000
_cell.angle_alpha   90.00
_cell.angle_beta   90.00
_cell.angle_gamma   90.00
#
_symmetry.space_group_name_H-M   'P 1'
#
loop_
_entity.id
_entity.type
_entity.pdbx_description
1 polymer ?
#
loop_
_entity_poly.entity_id
_entity_poly.type
_entity_poly.pdbx_seq_one_letter_code
_entity_poly.pdbx_strand_id
1 'polypeptide(L)' 'MHAFGKLLEAVKVYGLFKRNKVSLEKKVWAIVLYLAGLSLRAITERYGLVNLPKVSLKKAIHLLGRVN' A
#
# COMPACT_ATOMS: atom_id res chain seq x y z
N MET A 1 14.62 0.26 -9.01
CA MET A 1 13.33 -0.42 -8.74
C MET A 1 13.39 -1.49 -7.62
N HIS A 2 14.52 -1.68 -6.92
CA HIS A 2 14.67 -2.74 -5.91
C HIS A 2 13.73 -2.62 -4.69
N ALA A 3 13.53 -1.40 -4.17
CA ALA A 3 12.68 -1.16 -3.00
C ALA A 3 11.19 -1.52 -3.24
N PHE A 4 10.67 -1.21 -4.44
CA PHE A 4 9.29 -1.58 -4.81
C PHE A 4 9.12 -3.10 -4.87
N GLY A 5 10.09 -3.81 -5.45
CA GLY A 5 10.08 -5.27 -5.51
C GLY A 5 10.08 -5.90 -4.12
N LYS A 6 10.93 -5.42 -3.20
CA LYS A 6 10.98 -5.89 -1.81
C LYS A 6 9.69 -5.61 -1.03
N LEU A 7 9.09 -4.44 -1.23
CA LEU A 7 7.81 -4.12 -0.60
C LEU A 7 6.68 -5.01 -1.14
N LEU A 8 6.65 -5.27 -2.44
CA LEU A 8 5.68 -6.17 -3.07
C LEU A 8 5.83 -7.62 -2.58
N GLU A 9 7.07 -8.09 -2.43
CA GLU A 9 7.40 -9.40 -1.88
C GLU A 9 6.91 -9.51 -0.42
N ALA A 10 7.26 -8.55 0.43
CA ALA A 10 6.82 -8.50 1.82
C ALA A 10 5.28 -8.48 1.92
N VAL A 11 4.61 -7.63 1.13
CA VAL A 11 3.14 -7.55 1.10
C VAL A 11 2.49 -8.89 0.73
N LYS A 12 3.11 -9.66 -0.19
CA LYS A 12 2.65 -11.00 -0.57
C LYS A 12 2.85 -12.01 0.56
N VAL A 13 4.05 -12.07 1.13
CA VAL A 13 4.44 -13.04 2.18
C VAL A 13 3.60 -12.85 3.44
N TYR A 14 3.43 -11.61 3.90
CA TYR A 14 2.68 -11.31 5.12
C TYR A 14 1.16 -11.24 4.93
N GLY A 15 0.66 -11.43 3.70
CA GLY A 15 -0.77 -11.39 3.42
C GLY A 15 -1.46 -10.08 3.83
N LEU A 16 -0.72 -8.95 3.78
CA LEU A 16 -1.15 -7.66 4.37
C LEU A 16 -2.46 -7.13 3.78
N PHE A 17 -2.78 -7.53 2.55
CA PHE A 17 -4.02 -7.18 1.90
C PHE A 17 -4.86 -8.41 1.57
N LYS A 18 -6.14 -8.35 1.93
CA LYS A 18 -7.13 -9.30 1.42
C LYS A 18 -7.17 -9.23 -0.12
N ARG A 19 -7.39 -10.40 -0.75
CA ARG A 19 -7.72 -10.48 -2.17
C ARG A 19 -8.96 -9.64 -2.43
N ASN A 20 -8.83 -8.68 -3.35
CA ASN A 20 -9.91 -7.84 -3.84
C ASN A 20 -9.62 -7.50 -5.30
N LYS A 21 -10.50 -6.73 -5.96
CA LYS A 21 -10.36 -6.34 -7.37
C LYS A 21 -9.18 -5.39 -7.65
N VAL A 22 -8.42 -4.96 -6.63
CA VAL A 22 -7.27 -4.06 -6.78
C VAL A 22 -5.98 -4.87 -6.75
N SER A 23 -5.15 -4.71 -7.78
CA SER A 23 -3.86 -5.40 -7.87
C SER A 23 -2.94 -5.03 -6.71
N LEU A 24 -2.12 -5.98 -6.24
CA LEU A 24 -1.17 -5.75 -5.14
C LEU A 24 -0.20 -4.62 -5.47
N GLU A 25 0.24 -4.50 -6.71
CA GLU A 25 1.13 -3.41 -7.17
C GLU A 25 0.53 -2.02 -6.96
N LYS A 26 -0.77 -1.86 -7.24
CA LYS A 26 -1.49 -0.60 -6.96
C LYS A 26 -1.50 -0.29 -5.47
N LYS A 27 -1.61 -1.31 -4.62
CA LYS A 27 -1.58 -1.16 -3.15
C LYS A 27 -0.19 -0.78 -2.66
N VAL A 28 0.86 -1.37 -3.24
CA VAL A 28 2.27 -1.02 -2.95
C VAL A 28 2.54 0.43 -3.36
N TRP A 29 2.10 0.86 -4.53
CA TRP A 29 2.21 2.26 -4.96
C TRP A 29 1.50 3.22 -4.00
N ALA A 30 0.30 2.86 -3.52
CA ALA A 30 -0.41 3.66 -2.52
C ALA A 30 0.38 3.78 -1.21
N ILE A 31 1.05 2.71 -0.75
CA ILE A 31 1.92 2.77 0.43
C ILE A 31 3.11 3.71 0.17
N VAL A 32 3.79 3.56 -0.96
CA VAL A 32 4.97 4.40 -1.30
C VAL A 32 4.59 5.87 -1.36
N LEU A 33 3.51 6.22 -2.06
CA LEU A 33 3.05 7.61 -2.15
C LEU A 33 2.64 8.18 -0.79
N TYR A 34 1.99 7.35 0.05
CA TYR A 34 1.63 7.78 1.40
C TYR A 34 2.86 8.04 2.27
N LEU A 35 3.87 7.15 2.23
CA LEU A 35 5.13 7.34 2.95
C LEU A 35 5.93 8.53 2.42
N ALA A 36 5.79 8.86 1.14
CA ALA A 36 6.33 10.07 0.53
C ALA A 36 5.59 11.37 0.94
N GLY A 37 4.59 11.28 1.83
CA GLY A 37 3.89 12.43 2.40
C GLY A 37 2.62 12.84 1.64
N LEU A 38 2.19 12.09 0.62
CA LEU A 38 0.94 12.40 -0.05
C LEU A 38 -0.26 12.03 0.82
N SER A 39 -1.25 12.93 0.85
CA SER A 39 -2.53 12.63 1.48
C SER A 39 -3.25 11.51 0.74
N LEU A 40 -4.05 10.72 1.48
CA LEU A 40 -4.91 9.70 0.87
C LEU A 40 -5.82 10.28 -0.22
N ARG A 41 -6.26 11.54 -0.05
CA ARG A 41 -7.05 12.24 -1.05
C ARG A 41 -6.26 12.44 -2.34
N ALA A 42 -5.03 12.93 -2.25
CA ALA A 42 -4.16 13.10 -3.41
C ALA A 42 -3.86 11.76 -4.10
N ILE A 43 -3.63 10.69 -3.35
CA ILE A 43 -3.39 9.34 -3.89
C ILE A 43 -4.63 8.80 -4.63
N THR A 44 -5.82 9.09 -4.10
CA THR A 44 -7.10 8.65 -4.66
C THR A 44 -7.45 9.45 -5.92
N GLU A 45 -7.42 10.79 -5.83
CA GLU A 45 -7.89 11.69 -6.88
C GLU A 45 -6.89 11.86 -8.02
N ARG A 46 -5.58 11.92 -7.73
CA ARG A 46 -4.56 12.17 -8.77
C ARG A 46 -4.04 10.90 -9.43
N TYR A 47 -3.95 9.80 -8.68
CA TYR A 47 -3.34 8.55 -9.18
C TYR A 47 -4.35 7.44 -9.42
N GLY A 48 -5.64 7.67 -9.17
CA GLY A 48 -6.70 6.70 -9.45
C GLY A 48 -6.56 5.40 -8.67
N LEU A 49 -5.83 5.38 -7.54
CA LEU A 49 -5.57 4.19 -6.73
C LEU A 49 -6.75 3.86 -5.78
N VAL A 50 -7.97 4.05 -6.29
CA VAL A 50 -9.23 4.11 -5.55
C VAL A 50 -9.84 2.71 -5.37
N ASN A 51 -9.87 2.28 -4.11
CA ASN A 51 -10.74 1.25 -3.49
C ASN A 51 -10.05 0.47 -2.37
N LEU A 52 -8.88 0.92 -1.91
CA LEU A 52 -8.38 0.46 -0.61
C LEU A 52 -9.20 1.15 0.48
N PRO A 53 -9.92 0.40 1.33
CA PRO A 53 -10.53 0.98 2.51
C PRO A 53 -9.44 1.73 3.28
N LYS A 54 -9.72 2.97 3.69
CA LYS A 54 -8.81 3.84 4.48
C LYS A 54 -8.13 3.08 5.63
N VAL A 55 -8.90 2.17 6.23
CA VAL A 55 -8.49 1.27 7.33
C VAL A 55 -7.43 0.25 6.89
N SER A 56 -7.54 -0.30 5.67
CA SER A 56 -6.61 -1.30 5.14
C SER A 56 -5.23 -0.73 4.85
N LEU A 57 -5.12 0.52 4.35
CA LEU A 57 -3.82 1.14 4.10
C LEU A 57 -3.11 1.50 5.42
N LYS A 58 -3.83 2.14 6.36
CA LYS A 58 -3.27 2.43 7.68
C LYS A 58 -2.83 1.17 8.43
N LYS A 59 -3.63 0.10 8.37
CA LYS A 59 -3.28 -1.19 8.97
C LYS A 59 -2.06 -1.83 8.30
N ALA A 60 -1.96 -1.77 6.97
CA ALA A 60 -0.79 -2.28 6.27
C ALA A 60 0.49 -1.51 6.64
N ILE A 61 0.42 -0.17 6.73
CA ILE A 61 1.55 0.66 7.17
C ILE A 61 1.94 0.34 8.62
N HIS A 62 0.95 0.20 9.52
CA HIS A 62 1.19 -0.16 10.92
C HIS A 62 1.85 -1.53 11.07
N LEU A 63 1.44 -2.51 10.25
CA LEU A 63 2.06 -3.84 10.24
C LEU A 63 3.48 -3.81 9.66
N LEU A 64 3.73 -3.00 8.64
CA LEU A 64 5.09 -2.80 8.10
C LEU A 64 6.02 -2.14 9.12
N GLY A 65 5.54 -1.17 9.90
CA GLY A 65 6.33 -0.51 10.95
C GLY A 65 6.59 -1.36 12.20
N ARG A 66 6.00 -2.56 12.30
CA ARG A 66 6.20 -3.51 13.41
C ARG A 66 7.17 -4.64 13.09
N VAL A 67 7.66 -4.72 11.87
CA VAL A 67 8.75 -5.64 11.50
C VAL A 67 10.06 -4.98 11.94
N ASN A 68 10.43 -5.20 13.19
CA ASN A 68 11.73 -4.85 13.77
C ASN A 68 12.25 -6.08 14.51
#